data_AF-A0A9P4GVS1-F1
#
_entry.id   AF-A0A9P4GVS1-F1
#
_cell.length_a   1.000
_cell.length_b   1.000
_cell.length_c   1.000
_cell.angle_alpha   90.00
_cell.angle_beta   90.00
_cell.angle_gamma   90.00
#
_symmetry.space_group_name_H-M   'P 1'
#
loop_
_entity.id
_entity.type
_entity.pdbx_description
1 polymer ?
#
loop_
_entity_poly.entity_id
_entity_poly.type
_entity_poly.pdbx_seq_one_letter_code
_entity_poly.pdbx_strand_id
1 'polypeptide(L)'
;MSRNLHATVRKTFFEISQQQSIPTRLLGTLESHLIILCTVHHRQLRSDSSRARRDVRRYYKQKRAQALYMDMLDNAPHLFLPIILVATPKACEKFKARDFYGIRTDGRRIELRQDVKRTFEEIADKHGLKGSSHYNKLITILFPPSARPVTTAESGGYKYHLADIQNIRMVLGDQILDFLVGAPMLSGEARHETDCVGTCVPRNNFQDAIIELRVGQARELARVLFLASEQQNSAEIVTSNPDSVCLSGASMSAFASLFHDRIYDAIEQSQLRSWGREWSSRQVTDCVTLEIHPDEA
;
A
#
# COMPACT_ATOMS: atom_id res chain seq x y z
N MET A 1 -34.06 16.87 18.40
CA MET A 1 -32.67 16.38 18.57
C MET A 1 -31.95 16.12 17.24
N SER A 2 -32.57 15.43 16.27
CA SER A 2 -31.92 15.12 14.96
C SER A 2 -31.36 16.35 14.21
N ARG A 3 -32.12 17.46 14.12
CA ARG A 3 -31.68 18.68 13.39
C ARG A 3 -30.35 19.28 13.87
N ASN A 4 -30.04 19.24 15.17
CA ASN A 4 -28.79 19.80 15.70
C ASN A 4 -27.58 18.93 15.34
N LEU A 5 -27.77 17.60 15.28
CA LEU A 5 -26.72 16.67 14.88
C LEU A 5 -26.37 16.81 13.40
N HIS A 6 -27.39 16.96 12.53
CA HIS A 6 -27.15 17.25 11.10
C HIS A 6 -26.33 18.52 10.89
N ALA A 7 -26.66 19.61 11.59
CA ALA A 7 -25.91 20.86 11.49
C ALA A 7 -24.47 20.69 11.97
N THR A 8 -24.27 19.95 13.07
CA THR A 8 -22.93 19.69 13.63
C THR A 8 -22.09 18.82 12.68
N VAL A 9 -22.66 17.74 12.14
CA VAL A 9 -21.99 16.86 11.18
C VAL A 9 -21.57 17.64 9.92
N ARG A 10 -22.43 18.53 9.40
CA ARG A 10 -22.08 19.40 8.26
C ARG A 10 -20.96 20.38 8.58
N LYS A 11 -21.01 21.01 9.76
CA LYS A 11 -19.96 21.93 10.22
C LYS A 11 -18.62 21.20 10.32
N THR A 12 -18.60 20.02 10.94
CA THR A 12 -17.40 19.18 11.06
C THR A 12 -16.91 18.69 9.70
N PHE A 13 -17.80 18.31 8.79
CA PHE A 13 -17.42 17.96 7.41
C PHE A 13 -16.69 19.12 6.73
N PHE A 14 -17.26 20.33 6.79
CA PHE A 14 -16.65 21.50 6.18
C PHE A 14 -15.28 21.83 6.79
N GLU A 15 -15.15 21.76 8.10
CA GLU A 15 -13.89 22.02 8.80
C GLU A 15 -12.79 21.03 8.41
N ILE A 16 -13.10 19.72 8.39
CA ILE A 16 -12.15 18.69 7.98
C ILE A 16 -11.80 18.86 6.50
N SER A 17 -12.79 19.14 5.65
CA SER A 17 -12.56 19.32 4.21
C SER A 17 -11.68 20.54 3.91
N GLN A 18 -11.80 21.62 4.68
CA GLN A 18 -10.96 22.81 4.51
C GLN A 18 -9.53 22.60 5.01
N GLN A 19 -9.38 21.94 6.16
CA GLN A 19 -8.07 21.72 6.79
C GLN A 19 -7.34 20.49 6.23
N GLN A 20 -8.06 19.60 5.53
CA GLN A 20 -7.62 18.26 5.13
C GLN A 20 -7.05 17.45 6.32
N SER A 21 -7.53 17.76 7.53
CA SER A 21 -7.01 17.23 8.79
C SER A 21 -8.10 17.16 9.86
N ILE A 22 -7.84 16.41 10.92
CA ILE A 22 -8.77 16.24 12.04
C ILE A 22 -8.48 17.33 13.08
N PRO A 23 -9.46 18.16 13.46
CA PRO A 23 -9.27 19.17 14.50
C PRO A 23 -8.77 18.52 15.80
N THR A 24 -7.70 19.07 16.38
CA THR A 24 -7.01 18.50 17.57
C THR A 24 -7.98 18.21 18.73
N ARG A 25 -8.97 19.08 18.93
CA ARG A 25 -10.00 18.94 19.97
C ARG A 25 -10.89 17.69 19.81
N LEU A 26 -10.91 17.07 18.63
CA LEU A 26 -11.71 15.88 18.32
C LEU A 26 -10.86 14.59 18.33
N LEU A 27 -9.54 14.67 18.51
CA LEU A 27 -8.66 13.49 18.51
C LEU A 27 -8.99 12.50 19.62
N GLY A 28 -9.27 12.98 20.84
CA GLY A 28 -9.69 12.09 21.93
C GLY A 28 -11.02 11.38 21.66
N THR A 29 -11.92 12.05 20.93
CA THR A 29 -13.19 11.47 20.46
C THR A 29 -12.94 10.42 19.38
N LEU A 30 -12.07 10.73 18.41
CA LEU A 30 -11.65 9.80 17.36
C LEU A 30 -11.09 8.52 17.99
N GLU A 31 -10.10 8.65 18.88
CA GLU A 31 -9.47 7.53 19.58
C GLU A 31 -10.52 6.66 20.29
N SER A 32 -11.37 7.27 21.11
CA SER A 32 -12.43 6.57 21.84
C SER A 32 -13.40 5.81 20.92
N HIS A 33 -13.75 6.40 19.78
CA HIS A 33 -14.72 5.81 18.85
C HIS A 33 -14.07 4.78 17.91
N LEU A 34 -12.79 4.91 17.57
CA LEU A 34 -12.02 3.90 16.85
C LEU A 34 -11.92 2.60 17.65
N ILE A 35 -11.71 2.70 18.96
CA ILE A 35 -11.75 1.54 19.85
C ILE A 35 -13.12 0.85 19.75
N ILE A 36 -14.21 1.60 19.84
CA ILE A 36 -15.58 1.04 19.72
C ILE A 36 -15.79 0.37 18.36
N LEU A 37 -15.34 1.00 17.28
CA LEU A 37 -15.47 0.47 15.92
C LEU A 37 -14.74 -0.86 15.75
N CYS A 38 -13.52 -0.95 16.28
CA CYS A 38 -12.61 -2.06 16.05
C CYS A 38 -12.74 -3.19 17.09
N THR A 39 -13.43 -2.96 18.21
CA THR A 39 -13.65 -3.96 19.26
C THR A 39 -14.67 -5.02 18.82
N VAL A 40 -14.32 -6.30 18.91
CA VAL A 40 -15.26 -7.39 18.64
C VAL A 40 -16.24 -7.54 19.80
N HIS A 41 -17.53 -7.26 19.57
CA HIS A 41 -18.57 -7.45 20.56
C HIS A 41 -19.11 -8.88 20.54
N HIS A 42 -18.46 -9.79 21.28
CA HIS A 42 -18.94 -11.15 21.48
C HIS A 42 -20.29 -11.18 22.20
N ARG A 43 -21.09 -12.23 21.91
CA ARG A 43 -22.29 -12.55 22.68
C ARG A 43 -21.86 -12.75 24.13
N GLN A 44 -22.34 -11.88 25.02
CA GLN A 44 -21.98 -12.00 26.43
C GLN A 44 -22.50 -13.35 26.97
N LEU A 45 -21.65 -14.13 27.62
CA LEU A 45 -22.01 -15.42 28.22
C LEU A 45 -23.16 -15.25 29.21
N ARG A 46 -24.02 -16.26 29.35
CA ARG A 46 -25.02 -16.28 30.42
C ARG A 46 -24.28 -16.42 31.75
N SER A 47 -24.61 -15.57 32.71
CA SER A 47 -24.04 -15.55 34.05
C SER A 47 -25.16 -15.79 35.05
N ASP A 48 -24.88 -16.56 36.10
CA ASP A 48 -25.84 -16.80 37.20
C ASP A 48 -26.07 -15.56 38.05
N SER A 49 -25.16 -14.59 38.02
CA SER A 49 -25.31 -13.30 38.68
C SER A 49 -25.88 -12.21 37.75
N SER A 50 -26.85 -11.45 38.27
CA SER A 50 -27.41 -10.28 37.57
C SER A 50 -26.33 -9.24 37.34
N ARG A 51 -26.09 -8.87 36.08
CA ARG A 51 -25.18 -7.77 35.73
C ARG A 51 -25.73 -6.43 36.17
N ALA A 52 -24.82 -5.50 36.50
CA ALA A 52 -25.21 -4.13 36.76
C ALA A 52 -25.87 -3.52 35.51
N ARG A 53 -27.06 -2.93 35.68
CA ARG A 53 -27.83 -2.31 34.58
C ARG A 53 -27.02 -1.26 33.81
N ARG A 54 -26.07 -0.60 34.47
CA ARG A 54 -25.18 0.41 33.86
C ARG A 54 -24.28 -0.21 32.79
N ASP A 55 -23.69 -1.37 33.05
CA ASP A 55 -22.76 -2.03 32.14
C ASP A 55 -23.48 -2.63 30.94
N VAL A 56 -24.65 -3.24 31.17
CA VAL A 56 -25.51 -3.75 30.08
C VAL A 56 -25.89 -2.60 29.14
N ARG A 57 -26.28 -1.44 29.68
CA ARG A 57 -26.64 -0.27 28.88
C ARG A 57 -25.44 0.33 28.15
N ARG A 58 -24.25 0.35 28.76
CA ARG A 58 -23.02 0.82 28.12
C ARG A 58 -22.65 -0.07 26.94
N TYR A 59 -22.65 -1.39 27.15
CA TYR A 59 -22.38 -2.38 26.09
C TYR A 59 -23.38 -2.25 24.94
N TYR A 60 -24.67 -2.14 25.24
CA TYR A 60 -25.71 -1.96 24.21
C TYR A 60 -25.46 -0.70 23.36
N LYS A 61 -25.11 0.42 23.99
CA LYS A 61 -24.78 1.68 23.28
C LYS A 61 -23.58 1.53 22.36
N GLN A 62 -22.50 0.91 22.85
CA GLN A 62 -21.28 0.69 22.06
C GLN A 62 -21.57 -0.21 20.86
N LYS A 63 -22.28 -1.33 21.08
CA LYS A 63 -22.69 -2.22 20.00
C LYS A 63 -23.55 -1.52 18.94
N ARG A 64 -24.48 -0.66 19.38
CA ARG A 64 -25.31 0.12 18.45
C ARG A 64 -24.50 1.16 17.67
N ALA A 65 -23.55 1.83 18.34
CA ALA A 65 -22.66 2.79 17.71
C ALA A 65 -21.74 2.14 16.68
N GLN A 66 -21.12 0.99 17.02
CA GLN A 66 -20.32 0.22 16.09
C GLN A 66 -21.11 -0.16 14.84
N ALA A 67 -22.32 -0.72 15.00
CA ALA A 67 -23.17 -1.09 13.87
C ALA A 67 -23.48 0.13 12.98
N LEU A 68 -23.74 1.29 13.57
CA LEU A 68 -23.97 2.52 12.83
C LEU A 68 -22.71 2.99 12.08
N TYR A 69 -21.56 3.00 12.73
CA TYR A 69 -20.31 3.46 12.11
C TYR A 69 -19.90 2.56 10.94
N MET A 70 -20.05 1.24 11.08
CA MET A 70 -19.82 0.29 9.98
C MET A 70 -20.80 0.52 8.82
N ASP A 71 -22.08 0.71 9.13
CA ASP A 71 -23.10 0.99 8.11
C ASP A 71 -22.83 2.32 7.37
N MET A 72 -22.35 3.36 8.06
CA MET A 72 -21.92 4.61 7.43
C MET A 72 -20.65 4.43 6.62
N LEU A 73 -19.69 3.63 7.08
CA LEU A 73 -18.46 3.33 6.34
C LEU A 73 -18.78 2.64 5.01
N ASP A 74 -19.78 1.76 5.00
CA ASP A 74 -20.15 0.96 3.83
C ASP A 74 -21.04 1.74 2.85
N ASN A 75 -22.03 2.48 3.34
CA ASN A 75 -23.04 3.12 2.50
C ASN A 75 -22.78 4.62 2.23
N ALA A 76 -21.98 5.28 3.06
CA ALA A 76 -21.72 6.71 2.96
C ALA A 76 -20.33 7.09 3.51
N PRO A 77 -19.24 6.55 2.93
CA PRO A 77 -17.88 6.72 3.43
C PRO A 77 -17.43 8.18 3.52
N HIS A 78 -17.95 9.05 2.64
CA HIS A 78 -17.69 10.49 2.65
C HIS A 78 -18.25 11.21 3.91
N LEU A 79 -19.26 10.66 4.57
CA LEU A 79 -19.83 11.17 5.83
C LEU A 79 -19.32 10.43 7.06
N PHE A 80 -18.60 9.32 6.88
CA PHE A 80 -18.11 8.50 7.98
C PHE A 80 -17.29 9.32 8.97
N LEU A 81 -16.27 10.05 8.48
CA LEU A 81 -15.33 10.74 9.36
C LEU A 81 -16.00 11.84 10.21
N PRO A 82 -16.84 12.73 9.66
CA PRO A 82 -17.61 13.67 10.47
C PRO A 82 -18.54 12.98 11.48
N ILE A 83 -19.14 11.85 11.10
CA ILE A 83 -20.06 11.12 11.99
C ILE A 83 -19.31 10.47 13.14
N ILE A 84 -18.20 9.77 12.89
CA ILE A 84 -17.42 9.18 13.97
C ILE A 84 -16.86 10.26 14.90
N LEU A 85 -16.63 11.48 14.45
CA LEU A 85 -16.13 12.56 15.31
C LEU A 85 -17.24 13.24 16.16
N VAL A 86 -18.51 13.17 15.74
CA VAL A 86 -19.61 13.92 16.38
C VAL A 86 -20.62 13.01 17.07
N ALA A 87 -20.94 11.85 16.49
CA ALA A 87 -22.00 10.98 16.97
C ALA A 87 -21.50 10.12 18.13
N THR A 88 -21.77 10.56 19.36
CA THR A 88 -21.48 9.75 20.57
C THR A 88 -22.30 8.45 20.60
N PRO A 89 -21.88 7.41 21.35
CA PRO A 89 -22.64 6.18 21.48
C PRO A 89 -24.07 6.38 22.01
N LYS A 90 -24.27 7.41 22.84
CA LYS A 90 -25.60 7.80 23.34
C LYS A 90 -26.47 8.38 22.21
N ALA A 91 -25.90 9.19 21.33
CA ALA A 91 -26.62 9.76 20.18
C ALA A 91 -27.01 8.67 19.18
N CYS A 92 -26.17 7.63 19.02
CA CYS A 92 -26.39 6.51 18.10
C CYS A 92 -27.63 5.65 18.43
N GLU A 93 -28.14 5.65 19.66
CA GLU A 93 -29.35 4.90 20.04
C GLU A 93 -30.58 5.32 19.23
N LYS A 94 -30.71 6.62 18.94
CA LYS A 94 -31.86 7.21 18.23
C LYS A 94 -31.55 7.53 16.78
N PHE A 95 -30.34 7.21 16.33
CA PHE A 95 -29.82 7.60 15.03
C PHE A 95 -30.26 6.59 13.96
N LYS A 96 -30.68 7.10 12.80
CA LYS A 96 -30.93 6.30 11.59
C LYS A 96 -29.98 6.77 10.51
N ALA A 97 -29.09 5.88 10.05
CA ALA A 97 -28.11 6.18 9.00
C ALA A 97 -28.74 6.73 7.72
N ARG A 98 -29.91 6.18 7.35
CA ARG A 98 -30.69 6.59 6.18
C ARG A 98 -31.05 8.08 6.17
N ASP A 99 -31.20 8.71 7.33
CA ASP A 99 -31.50 10.14 7.42
C ASP A 99 -30.34 11.00 6.88
N PHE A 100 -29.12 10.45 6.85
CA PHE A 100 -27.90 11.14 6.45
C PHE A 100 -27.42 10.82 5.04
N TYR A 101 -27.89 9.73 4.41
CA TYR A 101 -27.54 9.40 3.03
C TYR A 101 -27.97 10.49 2.02
N GLY A 102 -29.01 11.26 2.35
CA GLY A 102 -29.48 12.38 1.53
C GLY A 102 -28.71 13.69 1.74
N ILE A 103 -27.69 13.74 2.61
CA ILE A 103 -26.84 14.92 2.72
C ILE A 103 -26.00 14.99 1.44
N ARG A 104 -26.38 15.91 0.54
CA ARG A 104 -25.54 16.31 -0.59
C ARG A 104 -24.28 16.97 -0.04
N THR A 105 -23.25 16.16 0.17
CA THR A 105 -21.90 16.58 -0.18
C THR A 105 -21.83 16.45 -1.70
N ASP A 106 -21.11 17.31 -2.40
CA ASP A 106 -21.12 17.34 -3.88
C ASP A 106 -20.41 16.13 -4.53
N GLY A 107 -20.56 14.93 -3.96
CA GLY A 107 -19.80 13.73 -4.28
C GLY A 107 -18.33 13.79 -3.86
N ARG A 108 -17.88 14.92 -3.30
CA ARG A 108 -16.48 15.14 -2.97
C ARG A 108 -16.08 14.30 -1.75
N ARG A 109 -15.12 13.40 -1.98
CA ARG A 109 -14.39 12.70 -0.94
C ARG A 109 -13.53 13.73 -0.19
N ILE A 110 -13.43 13.57 1.13
CA ILE A 110 -12.47 14.34 1.91
C ILE A 110 -11.09 13.76 1.60
N GLU A 111 -10.25 14.55 0.91
CA GLU A 111 -8.84 14.24 0.76
C GLU A 111 -8.13 14.55 2.07
N LEU A 112 -7.74 13.51 2.80
CA LEU A 112 -7.02 13.62 4.06
C LEU A 112 -5.51 13.57 3.79
N ARG A 113 -4.76 14.40 4.50
CA ARG A 113 -3.30 14.39 4.46
C ARG A 113 -2.72 13.13 5.12
N GLN A 114 -1.47 12.81 4.79
CA GLN A 114 -0.77 11.61 5.26
C GLN A 114 -0.47 11.63 6.78
N ASP A 115 -0.35 12.81 7.39
CA ASP A 115 -0.26 13.00 8.85
C ASP A 115 -1.52 12.49 9.58
N VAL A 116 -2.68 12.61 8.95
CA VAL A 116 -3.93 12.04 9.46
C VAL A 116 -3.84 10.52 9.46
N LYS A 117 -3.37 9.89 8.36
CA LYS A 117 -3.17 8.42 8.29
C LYS A 117 -2.28 7.96 9.45
N ARG A 118 -1.16 8.65 9.67
CA ARG A 118 -0.25 8.37 10.79
C ARG A 118 -0.94 8.45 12.15
N THR A 119 -1.81 9.43 12.35
CA THR A 119 -2.60 9.55 13.58
C THR A 119 -3.50 8.31 13.80
N PHE A 120 -4.12 7.77 12.75
CA PHE A 120 -4.90 6.53 12.85
C PHE A 120 -3.99 5.32 13.14
N GLU A 121 -2.81 5.26 12.55
CA GLU A 121 -1.83 4.19 12.77
C GLU A 121 -1.30 4.20 14.20
N GLU A 122 -0.95 5.37 14.74
CA GLU A 122 -0.52 5.55 16.13
C GLU A 122 -1.59 5.14 17.14
N ILE A 123 -2.86 5.51 16.89
CA ILE A 123 -3.99 5.05 17.71
C ILE A 123 -4.14 3.53 17.62
N ALA A 124 -4.01 2.96 16.42
CA ALA A 124 -4.13 1.53 16.23
C ALA A 124 -3.00 0.74 16.89
N ASP A 125 -1.77 1.25 16.87
CA ASP A 125 -0.64 0.66 17.59
C ASP A 125 -0.86 0.71 19.09
N LYS A 126 -1.23 1.89 19.61
CA LYS A 126 -1.48 2.11 21.05
C LYS A 126 -2.53 1.15 21.62
N HIS A 127 -3.56 0.80 20.84
CA HIS A 127 -4.68 -0.04 21.29
C HIS A 127 -4.70 -1.44 20.65
N GLY A 128 -3.66 -1.84 19.92
CA GLY A 128 -3.58 -3.15 19.27
C GLY A 128 -4.66 -3.41 18.20
N LEU A 129 -5.12 -2.38 17.48
CA LEU A 129 -6.22 -2.47 16.52
C LEU A 129 -5.80 -2.94 15.13
N LYS A 130 -4.50 -2.98 14.79
CA LYS A 130 -3.99 -3.34 13.45
C LYS A 130 -4.42 -4.73 12.97
N GLY A 131 -4.67 -5.67 13.89
CA GLY A 131 -5.18 -7.00 13.55
C GLY A 131 -6.69 -7.05 13.27
N SER A 132 -7.44 -5.96 13.50
CA SER A 132 -8.88 -5.92 13.32
C SER A 132 -9.26 -5.78 11.86
N SER A 133 -10.12 -6.68 11.36
CA SER A 133 -10.67 -6.58 10.00
C SER A 133 -11.42 -5.26 9.76
N HIS A 134 -12.07 -4.71 10.80
CA HIS A 134 -12.74 -3.42 10.73
C HIS A 134 -11.74 -2.27 10.55
N TYR A 135 -10.60 -2.33 11.22
CA TYR A 135 -9.56 -1.31 11.08
C TYR A 135 -8.96 -1.32 9.67
N ASN A 136 -8.65 -2.52 9.15
CA ASN A 136 -8.12 -2.65 7.78
C ASN A 136 -9.11 -2.10 6.75
N LYS A 137 -10.40 -2.48 6.87
CA LYS A 137 -11.46 -1.94 6.01
C LYS A 137 -11.55 -0.40 6.08
N LEU A 138 -11.49 0.15 7.29
CA LEU A 138 -11.51 1.59 7.53
C LEU A 138 -10.36 2.30 6.83
N ILE A 139 -9.11 1.84 7.03
CA ILE A 139 -7.93 2.46 6.44
C ILE A 139 -8.01 2.41 4.92
N THR A 140 -8.37 1.27 4.32
CA THR A 140 -8.53 1.16 2.86
C THR A 140 -9.59 2.12 2.31
N ILE A 141 -10.68 2.35 3.05
CA ILE A 141 -11.75 3.25 2.60
C ILE A 141 -11.41 4.72 2.83
N LEU A 142 -10.69 5.09 3.88
CA LEU A 142 -10.33 6.49 4.12
C LEU A 142 -9.08 6.92 3.37
N PHE A 143 -8.11 6.02 3.29
CA PHE A 143 -6.81 6.20 2.65
C PHE A 143 -6.67 5.12 1.58
N PRO A 144 -7.30 5.33 0.41
CA PRO A 144 -7.25 4.35 -0.66
C PRO A 144 -5.80 4.22 -1.14
N PRO A 145 -5.41 3.06 -1.69
CA PRO A 145 -4.18 2.95 -2.45
C PRO A 145 -4.12 4.10 -3.45
N SER A 146 -3.07 4.90 -3.40
CA SER A 146 -2.70 5.73 -4.54
C SER A 146 -2.55 4.79 -5.74
N ALA A 147 -2.91 5.25 -6.94
CA ALA A 147 -2.69 4.44 -8.13
C ALA A 147 -1.21 4.03 -8.16
N ARG A 148 -0.95 2.74 -8.40
CA ARG A 148 0.43 2.24 -8.56
C ARG A 148 1.13 3.17 -9.58
N PRO A 149 2.26 3.78 -9.22
CA PRO A 149 2.99 4.62 -10.15
C PRO A 149 3.29 3.81 -11.41
N VAL A 150 2.93 4.37 -12.57
CA VAL A 150 3.21 3.76 -13.86
C VAL A 150 4.46 4.42 -14.40
N THR A 151 5.42 3.61 -14.85
CA THR A 151 6.60 4.13 -15.54
C THR A 151 6.19 4.72 -16.87
N THR A 152 6.71 5.90 -17.17
CA THR A 152 6.57 6.56 -18.46
C THR A 152 7.49 5.96 -19.51
N ALA A 153 8.49 5.17 -19.11
CA ALA A 153 9.46 4.55 -20.02
C ALA A 153 8.84 3.47 -20.93
N GLU A 154 7.72 2.87 -20.52
CA GLU A 154 6.94 1.96 -21.37
C GLU A 154 6.26 2.67 -22.55
N SER A 155 6.06 3.99 -22.46
CA SER A 155 5.31 4.80 -23.44
C SER A 155 6.06 5.07 -24.75
N GLY A 156 7.25 4.50 -24.92
CA GLY A 156 8.15 4.75 -26.04
C GLY A 156 9.20 5.83 -25.73
N GLY A 157 10.43 5.57 -26.17
CA GLY A 157 11.61 6.33 -25.74
C GLY A 157 12.82 6.12 -26.64
N TYR A 158 13.94 6.72 -26.24
CA TYR A 158 15.24 6.35 -26.80
C TYR A 158 15.63 5.00 -26.22
N LYS A 159 16.03 4.07 -27.10
CA LYS A 159 16.61 2.79 -26.71
C LYS A 159 18.12 2.84 -26.98
N TYR A 160 18.90 2.70 -25.93
CA TYR A 160 20.34 2.61 -26.01
C TYR A 160 20.72 1.13 -25.87
N HIS A 161 21.40 0.60 -26.89
CA HIS A 161 21.99 -0.74 -26.91
C HIS A 161 23.51 -0.61 -26.97
N LEU A 162 24.25 -1.72 -26.91
CA LEU A 162 25.71 -1.76 -26.94
C LEU A 162 26.36 -1.01 -25.77
N ALA A 163 26.15 -1.49 -24.55
CA ALA A 163 26.77 -0.89 -23.38
C ALA A 163 28.21 -1.39 -23.19
N ASP A 164 29.12 -0.48 -22.86
CA ASP A 164 30.51 -0.80 -22.55
C ASP A 164 30.61 -1.62 -21.25
N ILE A 165 31.38 -2.72 -21.27
CA ILE A 165 31.51 -3.68 -20.17
C ILE A 165 32.07 -3.01 -18.90
N GLN A 166 33.00 -2.07 -19.04
CA GLN A 166 33.57 -1.39 -17.90
C GLN A 166 32.55 -0.44 -17.26
N ASN A 167 31.72 0.22 -18.07
CA ASN A 167 30.60 1.03 -17.58
C ASN A 167 29.51 0.17 -16.93
N ILE A 168 29.20 -1.01 -17.49
CA ILE A 168 28.28 -1.98 -16.88
C ILE A 168 28.78 -2.36 -15.49
N ARG A 169 30.05 -2.76 -15.37
CA ARG A 169 30.69 -3.09 -14.08
C ARG A 169 30.57 -1.95 -13.07
N MET A 170 30.86 -0.72 -13.51
CA MET A 170 30.80 0.46 -12.66
C MET A 170 29.37 0.80 -12.18
N VAL A 171 28.35 0.55 -13.01
CA VAL A 171 26.97 0.96 -12.73
C VAL A 171 26.15 -0.16 -12.08
N LEU A 172 26.24 -1.39 -12.60
CA LEU A 172 25.46 -2.54 -12.13
C LEU A 172 26.21 -3.39 -11.11
N GLY A 173 27.55 -3.37 -11.12
CA GLY A 173 28.39 -4.16 -10.21
C GLY A 173 28.94 -5.44 -10.84
N ASP A 174 29.93 -6.03 -10.16
CA ASP A 174 30.64 -7.22 -10.64
C ASP A 174 29.75 -8.46 -10.71
N GLN A 175 28.91 -8.69 -9.72
CA GLN A 175 28.09 -9.90 -9.66
C GLN A 175 27.08 -9.96 -10.79
N ILE A 176 26.48 -8.83 -11.17
CA ILE A 176 25.59 -8.75 -12.34
C ILE A 176 26.35 -8.99 -13.63
N LEU A 177 27.60 -8.54 -13.74
CA LEU A 177 28.42 -8.82 -14.90
C LEU A 177 28.64 -10.32 -15.09
N ASP A 178 28.85 -11.09 -14.02
CA ASP A 178 29.01 -12.54 -14.10
C ASP A 178 27.76 -13.22 -14.70
N PHE A 179 26.56 -12.77 -14.33
CA PHE A 179 25.32 -13.22 -14.94
C PHE A 179 25.19 -12.82 -16.42
N LEU A 180 25.64 -11.61 -16.79
CA LEU A 180 25.63 -11.16 -18.18
C LEU A 180 26.59 -11.99 -19.05
N VAL A 181 27.80 -12.28 -18.55
CA VAL A 181 28.80 -13.10 -19.28
C VAL A 181 28.29 -14.51 -19.55
N GLY A 182 27.46 -15.06 -18.66
CA GLY A 182 26.79 -16.34 -18.88
C GLY A 182 25.70 -16.33 -19.96
N ALA A 183 25.33 -15.16 -20.51
CA ALA A 183 24.28 -15.07 -21.51
C ALA A 183 24.77 -15.57 -22.89
N PRO A 184 23.95 -16.31 -23.66
CA PRO A 184 24.36 -16.87 -24.96
C PRO A 184 24.88 -15.84 -25.96
N MET A 185 24.38 -14.59 -25.87
CA MET A 185 24.73 -13.51 -26.80
C MET A 185 26.10 -12.88 -26.54
N LEU A 186 26.72 -13.16 -25.39
CA LEU A 186 28.07 -12.70 -25.03
C LEU A 186 29.16 -13.71 -25.39
N SER A 187 28.81 -14.89 -25.94
CA SER A 187 29.80 -15.88 -26.39
C SER A 187 30.40 -15.51 -27.75
N GLY A 188 31.27 -14.50 -27.76
CA GLY A 188 32.05 -14.07 -28.93
C GLY A 188 33.27 -13.27 -28.50
N GLU A 189 34.38 -13.38 -29.25
CA GLU A 189 35.69 -12.81 -28.91
C GLU A 189 35.63 -11.33 -28.48
N ALA A 190 36.24 -11.06 -27.32
CA ALA A 190 36.75 -9.76 -26.83
C ALA A 190 36.10 -8.49 -27.41
N ARG A 191 34.80 -8.30 -27.19
CA ARG A 191 34.14 -7.01 -27.44
C ARG A 191 34.08 -6.20 -26.15
N HIS A 192 34.48 -4.93 -26.22
CA HIS A 192 34.32 -3.98 -25.12
C HIS A 192 32.85 -3.59 -24.89
N GLU A 193 31.97 -3.91 -25.83
CA GLU A 193 30.54 -3.57 -25.83
C GLU A 193 29.66 -4.83 -25.90
N THR A 194 28.46 -4.77 -25.32
CA THR A 194 27.48 -5.86 -25.33
C THR A 194 26.04 -5.41 -25.55
N ASP A 195 25.28 -6.21 -26.29
CA ASP A 195 23.83 -6.06 -26.49
C ASP A 195 22.99 -6.66 -25.36
N CYS A 196 23.63 -7.23 -24.34
CA CYS A 196 22.93 -7.83 -23.20
C CYS A 196 22.37 -6.79 -22.22
N VAL A 197 22.71 -5.51 -22.40
CA VAL A 197 22.17 -4.41 -21.61
C VAL A 197 21.51 -3.40 -22.54
N GLY A 198 20.22 -3.17 -22.32
CA GLY A 198 19.45 -2.15 -23.00
C GLY A 198 18.92 -1.12 -22.00
N THR A 199 18.92 0.15 -22.37
CA THR A 199 18.30 1.21 -21.56
C THR A 199 17.25 1.94 -22.36
N CYS A 200 16.02 1.93 -21.87
CA CYS A 200 14.88 2.66 -22.43
C CYS A 200 14.61 3.91 -21.59
N VAL A 201 14.71 5.10 -22.21
CA VAL A 201 14.47 6.39 -21.54
C VAL A 201 13.35 7.16 -22.26
N PRO A 202 12.31 7.65 -21.55
CA PRO A 202 11.26 8.45 -22.16
C PRO A 202 11.79 9.73 -22.80
N ARG A 203 11.26 10.11 -23.97
CA ARG A 203 11.73 11.29 -24.73
C ARG A 203 11.62 12.62 -23.97
N ASN A 204 10.61 12.74 -23.12
CA ASN A 204 10.25 13.98 -22.42
C ASN A 204 10.48 13.89 -20.91
N ASN A 205 11.05 12.79 -20.41
CA ASN A 205 11.26 12.56 -18.99
C ASN A 205 12.50 11.70 -18.77
N PHE A 206 13.64 12.34 -18.48
CA PHE A 206 14.91 11.66 -18.21
C PHE A 206 15.06 11.23 -16.73
N GLN A 207 14.02 11.39 -15.91
CA GLN A 207 14.03 10.96 -14.50
C GLN A 207 13.52 9.53 -14.32
N ASP A 208 13.14 8.87 -15.42
CA ASP A 208 12.57 7.54 -15.45
C ASP A 208 13.29 6.72 -16.53
N ALA A 209 13.53 5.45 -16.27
CA ALA A 209 14.22 4.56 -17.21
C ALA A 209 13.89 3.10 -16.91
N ILE A 210 13.89 2.28 -17.95
CA ILE A 210 13.89 0.82 -17.84
C ILE A 210 15.25 0.33 -18.30
N ILE A 211 15.91 -0.48 -17.45
CA ILE A 211 17.14 -1.17 -17.80
C ILE A 211 16.79 -2.64 -18.02
N GLU A 212 16.97 -3.11 -19.24
CA GLU A 212 16.75 -4.49 -19.66
C GLU A 212 18.08 -5.24 -19.61
N LEU A 213 18.12 -6.34 -18.86
CA LEU A 213 19.31 -7.19 -18.71
C LEU A 213 19.02 -8.58 -19.27
N ARG A 214 19.78 -9.00 -20.28
CA ARG A 214 19.79 -10.37 -20.78
C ARG A 214 20.85 -11.15 -20.03
N VAL A 215 20.42 -12.03 -19.15
CA VAL A 215 21.30 -12.77 -18.25
C VAL A 215 21.36 -14.25 -18.61
N GLY A 216 22.51 -14.85 -18.40
CA GLY A 216 22.65 -16.30 -18.27
C GLY A 216 22.19 -16.78 -16.89
N GLN A 217 21.95 -18.09 -16.77
CA GLN A 217 21.65 -18.73 -15.49
C GLN A 217 20.45 -18.10 -14.75
N ALA A 218 19.41 -17.69 -15.48
CA ALA A 218 18.26 -16.94 -14.94
C ALA A 218 17.60 -17.61 -13.71
N ARG A 219 17.65 -18.95 -13.60
CA ARG A 219 17.16 -19.69 -12.41
C ARG A 219 17.96 -19.40 -11.14
N GLU A 220 19.27 -19.21 -11.25
CA GLU A 220 20.11 -18.86 -10.11
C GLU A 220 19.86 -17.41 -9.69
N LEU A 221 19.82 -16.48 -10.65
CA LEU A 221 19.45 -15.10 -10.39
C LEU A 221 18.05 -14.99 -9.73
N ALA A 222 17.09 -15.78 -10.22
CA ALA A 222 15.76 -15.87 -9.63
C ALA A 222 15.80 -16.32 -8.16
N ARG A 223 16.65 -17.31 -7.84
CA ARG A 223 16.81 -17.80 -6.47
C ARG A 223 17.36 -16.74 -5.54
N VAL A 224 18.37 -16.00 -5.99
CA VAL A 224 18.96 -14.92 -5.18
C VAL A 224 17.96 -13.79 -4.99
N LEU A 225 17.35 -13.29 -6.07
CA LEU A 225 16.48 -12.11 -5.98
C LEU A 225 15.12 -12.39 -5.37
N PHE A 226 14.48 -13.53 -5.65
CA PHE A 226 13.08 -13.76 -5.32
C PHE A 226 12.86 -14.90 -4.31
N LEU A 227 13.87 -15.74 -4.04
CA LEU A 227 13.74 -16.91 -3.16
C LEU A 227 14.74 -16.94 -1.99
N ALA A 228 15.57 -15.90 -1.81
CA ALA A 228 16.63 -15.87 -0.79
C ALA A 228 16.13 -15.82 0.67
N SER A 229 14.82 -15.75 0.93
CA SER A 229 14.28 -15.87 2.27
C SER A 229 13.53 -17.19 2.46
N GLU A 230 14.12 -18.13 3.23
CA GLU A 230 13.47 -19.38 3.67
C GLU A 230 12.16 -19.15 4.47
N GLN A 231 11.83 -17.91 4.81
CA GLN A 231 10.60 -17.54 5.54
C GLN A 231 9.48 -16.93 4.68
N GLN A 232 9.63 -16.82 3.36
CA GLN A 232 8.65 -16.08 2.57
C GLN A 232 8.48 -16.65 1.15
N ASN A 233 7.43 -17.46 0.97
CA ASN A 233 6.86 -17.89 -0.32
C ASN A 233 6.18 -16.69 -1.05
N SER A 234 6.89 -15.58 -1.27
CA SER A 234 6.29 -14.31 -1.69
C SER A 234 6.77 -13.77 -3.05
N ALA A 235 7.33 -14.63 -3.90
CA ALA A 235 7.38 -14.30 -5.33
C ALA A 235 5.93 -14.32 -5.86
N GLU A 236 5.41 -13.16 -6.26
CA GLU A 236 4.15 -13.10 -6.99
C GLU A 236 4.44 -13.46 -8.45
N ILE A 237 3.86 -14.57 -8.91
CA ILE A 237 3.81 -14.88 -10.34
C ILE A 237 2.81 -13.89 -10.94
N VAL A 238 3.33 -12.85 -11.59
CA VAL A 238 2.51 -11.75 -12.14
C VAL A 238 1.69 -12.25 -13.33
N THR A 239 2.32 -13.08 -14.15
CA THR A 239 1.72 -13.72 -15.33
C THR A 239 2.39 -15.07 -15.56
N SER A 240 1.58 -16.08 -15.89
CA SER A 240 2.05 -17.33 -16.48
C SER A 240 1.48 -17.38 -17.89
N ASN A 241 2.32 -17.04 -18.86
CA ASN A 241 2.04 -17.39 -20.25
C ASN A 241 2.65 -18.79 -20.48
N PRO A 242 2.17 -19.60 -21.43
CA PRO A 242 2.80 -20.88 -21.72
C PRO A 242 4.28 -20.70 -22.15
N ASP A 243 4.64 -19.51 -22.64
CA ASP A 243 5.94 -19.20 -23.23
C ASP A 243 6.86 -18.38 -22.30
N SER A 244 6.41 -17.96 -21.12
CA SER A 244 7.26 -17.27 -20.14
C SER A 244 6.69 -17.24 -18.72
N VAL A 245 7.59 -17.22 -17.74
CA VAL A 245 7.28 -17.00 -16.32
C VAL A 245 7.80 -15.63 -15.90
N CYS A 246 6.92 -14.74 -15.45
CA CYS A 246 7.30 -13.43 -14.92
C CYS A 246 7.23 -13.40 -13.39
N LEU A 247 8.35 -13.03 -12.76
CA LEU A 247 8.50 -12.88 -11.31
C LEU A 247 8.58 -11.40 -10.95
N SER A 248 7.84 -10.98 -9.91
CA SER A 248 7.99 -9.67 -9.26
C SER A 248 8.18 -9.81 -7.74
N GLY A 249 8.48 -8.69 -7.08
CA GLY A 249 8.71 -8.66 -5.64
C GLY A 249 10.11 -9.15 -5.26
N ALA A 250 11.15 -8.60 -5.89
CA ALA A 250 12.53 -8.94 -5.56
C ALA A 250 12.88 -8.47 -4.14
N SER A 251 13.61 -9.29 -3.39
CA SER A 251 14.13 -8.95 -2.07
C SER A 251 15.11 -7.77 -2.15
N MET A 252 14.88 -6.73 -1.35
CA MET A 252 15.76 -5.56 -1.32
C MET A 252 17.14 -5.87 -0.73
N SER A 253 17.22 -6.77 0.24
CA SER A 253 18.52 -7.16 0.83
C SER A 253 19.34 -7.99 -0.15
N ALA A 254 18.70 -8.89 -0.90
CA ALA A 254 19.36 -9.63 -1.96
C ALA A 254 19.75 -8.71 -3.12
N PHE A 255 18.87 -7.77 -3.50
CA PHE A 255 19.17 -6.78 -4.52
C PHE A 255 20.40 -5.94 -4.15
N ALA A 256 20.49 -5.45 -2.91
CA ALA A 256 21.65 -4.71 -2.41
C ALA A 256 22.95 -5.53 -2.45
N SER A 257 22.87 -6.86 -2.32
CA SER A 257 24.05 -7.72 -2.38
C SER A 257 24.56 -7.96 -3.80
N LEU A 258 23.68 -7.87 -4.80
CA LEU A 258 23.99 -8.14 -6.21
C LEU A 258 24.36 -6.87 -6.99
N PHE A 259 23.60 -5.79 -6.77
CA PHE A 259 23.71 -4.55 -7.53
C PHE A 259 24.55 -3.52 -6.79
N HIS A 260 25.27 -2.70 -7.55
CA HIS A 260 26.03 -1.57 -7.01
C HIS A 260 25.10 -0.56 -6.29
N ASP A 261 25.60 0.08 -5.23
CA ASP A 261 24.85 1.01 -4.36
C ASP A 261 24.06 2.08 -5.11
N ARG A 262 24.62 2.60 -6.20
CA ARG A 262 23.97 3.61 -7.06
C ARG A 262 22.59 3.16 -7.58
N ILE A 263 22.46 1.91 -8.03
CA ILE A 263 21.18 1.40 -8.53
C ILE A 263 20.25 1.08 -7.36
N TYR A 264 20.79 0.54 -6.27
CA TYR A 264 20.04 0.31 -5.04
C TYR A 264 19.39 1.62 -4.54
N ASP A 265 20.18 2.69 -4.42
CA ASP A 265 19.72 4.01 -3.99
C ASP A 265 18.67 4.59 -4.93
N ALA A 266 18.85 4.43 -6.24
CA ALA A 266 17.89 4.86 -7.24
C ALA A 266 16.53 4.14 -7.09
N ILE A 267 16.54 2.82 -6.85
CA ILE A 267 15.32 2.05 -6.57
C ILE A 267 14.71 2.49 -5.25
N GLU A 268 15.49 2.67 -4.19
CA GLU A 268 15.01 3.05 -2.85
C GLU A 268 14.35 4.43 -2.84
N GLN A 269 14.76 5.32 -3.75
CA GLN A 269 14.20 6.66 -3.97
C GLN A 269 13.08 6.68 -5.03
N SER A 270 12.84 5.58 -5.75
CA SER A 270 11.83 5.55 -6.81
C SER A 270 10.40 5.71 -6.27
N GLN A 271 9.52 6.29 -7.09
CA GLN A 271 8.11 6.47 -6.73
C GLN A 271 7.42 5.12 -6.49
N LEU A 272 7.73 4.11 -7.31
CA LEU A 272 7.15 2.77 -7.18
C LEU A 272 7.58 2.09 -5.87
N ARG A 273 8.83 2.26 -5.43
CA ARG A 273 9.31 1.76 -4.14
C ARG A 273 8.72 2.52 -2.96
N SER A 274 8.63 3.85 -3.05
CA SER A 274 7.96 4.67 -2.04
C SER A 274 6.50 4.23 -1.88
N TRP A 275 5.79 4.06 -2.99
CA TRP A 275 4.45 3.51 -3.03
C TRP A 275 4.41 2.11 -2.39
N GLY A 276 5.28 1.19 -2.81
CA GLY A 276 5.34 -0.17 -2.27
C GLY A 276 5.51 -0.20 -0.74
N ARG A 277 6.38 0.64 -0.17
CA ARG A 277 6.57 0.76 1.29
C ARG A 277 5.33 1.26 2.03
N GLU A 278 4.55 2.14 1.41
CA GLU A 278 3.32 2.69 2.01
C GLU A 278 2.18 1.66 2.09
N TRP A 279 2.21 0.64 1.23
CA TRP A 279 1.13 -0.34 1.07
C TRP A 279 1.51 -1.76 1.48
N SER A 280 2.80 -2.07 1.54
CA SER A 280 3.33 -3.37 1.91
C SER A 280 4.50 -3.18 2.87
N SER A 281 4.41 -3.76 4.06
CA SER A 281 5.54 -3.79 5.01
C SER A 281 6.66 -4.74 4.57
N ARG A 282 6.60 -5.30 3.36
CA ARG A 282 7.55 -6.29 2.86
C ARG A 282 8.84 -5.60 2.41
N GLN A 283 9.98 -6.23 2.71
CA GLN A 283 11.30 -5.81 2.21
C GLN A 283 11.51 -6.27 0.75
N VAL A 284 10.51 -6.06 -0.10
CA VAL A 284 10.54 -6.44 -1.52
C VAL A 284 10.24 -5.24 -2.41
N THR A 285 10.65 -5.29 -3.67
CA THR A 285 10.41 -4.25 -4.66
C THR A 285 9.82 -4.82 -5.95
N ASP A 286 8.87 -4.07 -6.50
CA ASP A 286 8.29 -4.33 -7.84
C ASP A 286 9.00 -3.52 -8.93
N CYS A 287 10.05 -2.77 -8.59
CA CYS A 287 10.93 -2.10 -9.55
C CYS A 287 11.79 -3.10 -10.34
N VAL A 288 11.86 -4.35 -9.89
CA VAL A 288 12.64 -5.42 -10.50
C VAL A 288 11.68 -6.52 -10.88
N THR A 289 11.70 -6.88 -12.15
CA THR A 289 10.98 -8.03 -12.69
C THR A 289 11.95 -8.95 -13.39
N LEU A 290 11.65 -10.25 -13.37
CA LEU A 290 12.44 -11.24 -14.08
C LEU A 290 11.50 -12.09 -14.94
N GLU A 291 11.69 -12.03 -16.25
CA GLU A 291 11.00 -12.89 -17.19
C GLU A 291 11.91 -14.04 -17.60
N ILE A 292 11.43 -15.28 -17.44
CA ILE A 292 12.14 -16.50 -17.79
C ILE A 292 11.39 -17.17 -18.93
N HIS A 293 12.05 -17.26 -20.09
CA HIS A 293 11.56 -18.01 -21.24
C HIS A 293 12.05 -19.46 -21.16
N PRO A 294 11.20 -20.46 -21.46
CA PRO A 294 11.66 -21.83 -21.64
C PRO A 294 12.60 -21.90 -22.86
N ASP A 295 13.65 -22.71 -22.77
CA ASP A 295 14.56 -22.94 -23.91
C ASP A 295 13.72 -23.49 -25.09
N GLU A 296 13.83 -22.84 -26.26
CA GLU A 296 13.35 -23.44 -27.51
C GLU A 296 14.17 -24.73 -27.74
N ALA A 297 13.50 -25.87 -27.63
CA ALA A 297 14.11 -27.20 -27.79
C ALA A 297 14.56 -27.46 -29.23
#